data_AF-A0A0K2GHD0-F1
#
_entry.id   AF-A0A0K2GHD0-F1
#
_cell.length_a   1.000
_cell.length_b   1.000
_cell.length_c   1.000
_cell.angle_alpha   90.00
_cell.angle_beta   90.00
_cell.angle_gamma   90.00
#
_symmetry.space_group_name_H-M   'P 1'
#
loop_
_entity.id
_entity.type
_entity.pdbx_description
1 polymer ?
#
loop_
_entity_poly.entity_id
_entity_poly.type
_entity_poly.pdbx_seq_one_letter_code
_entity_poly.pdbx_strand_id
1 'polypeptide(L)'
;MKEEELRRYRKWEWVINAVLVIVALLIMARMAWGLDTQDIVVEWTQAGKRLAQERAANWKAKDEMVLVPAGGFLMGSDKKTDRNAYRSELPQRRIYVDAFEIDTYEVTNLQYLKFILATGRKPQCDRS
;
A
#
# COMPACT_ATOMS: atom_id res chain seq x y z
N MET A 1 12.88 -28.84 65.78
CA MET A 1 12.26 -29.61 64.68
C MET A 1 11.10 -28.90 63.98
N LYS A 2 10.33 -28.00 64.61
CA LYS A 2 9.22 -27.28 63.94
C LYS A 2 9.65 -26.04 63.12
N GLU A 3 10.72 -25.34 63.52
CA GLU A 3 11.18 -24.11 62.84
C GLU A 3 11.83 -24.33 61.46
N GLU A 4 12.52 -25.45 61.25
CA GLU A 4 13.17 -25.75 59.97
C GLU A 4 12.16 -26.17 58.91
N GLU A 5 11.15 -26.93 59.33
CA GLU A 5 9.97 -27.29 58.53
C GLU A 5 9.19 -26.03 58.10
N LEU A 6 8.93 -25.10 59.04
CA LEU A 6 8.29 -23.80 58.76
C LEU A 6 9.12 -22.94 57.80
N ARG A 7 10.45 -22.90 57.96
CA ARG A 7 11.35 -22.20 57.02
C ARG A 7 11.35 -22.83 55.64
N ARG A 8 11.25 -24.16 55.55
CA ARG A 8 11.14 -24.90 54.29
C ARG A 8 9.80 -24.60 53.62
N TYR A 9 8.70 -24.63 54.36
CA TYR A 9 7.36 -24.33 53.87
C TYR A 9 7.25 -22.91 53.31
N ARG A 10 7.77 -21.92 54.05
CA ARG A 10 7.79 -20.51 53.63
C ARG A 10 8.67 -20.25 52.39
N LYS A 11 9.75 -21.04 52.21
CA LYS A 11 10.57 -21.01 50.99
C LYS A 11 9.81 -21.59 49.79
N TRP A 12 9.08 -22.69 49.98
CA TRP A 12 8.29 -23.31 48.91
C TRP A 12 7.10 -22.44 48.48
N GLU A 13 6.40 -21.79 49.41
CA GLU A 13 5.36 -20.79 49.08
C GLU A 13 5.92 -19.62 48.26
N TRP A 14 7.12 -19.13 48.62
CA TRP A 14 7.77 -18.07 47.87
C TRP A 14 8.15 -18.50 46.44
N VAL A 15 8.65 -19.73 46.27
CA VAL A 15 8.96 -20.30 44.95
C VAL A 15 7.69 -20.47 44.12
N ILE A 16 6.61 -20.98 44.71
CA ILE A 16 5.31 -21.17 44.03
C ILE A 16 4.75 -19.83 43.56
N ASN A 17 4.74 -18.82 44.44
CA ASN A 17 4.27 -17.48 44.10
C ASN A 17 5.14 -16.80 43.02
N ALA A 18 6.46 -17.00 43.07
CA ALA A 18 7.37 -16.48 42.05
C ALA A 18 7.10 -17.10 40.66
N VAL A 19 6.85 -18.41 40.60
CA VAL A 19 6.48 -19.11 39.35
C VAL A 19 5.14 -18.60 38.83
N LEU A 20 4.14 -18.42 39.69
CA LEU A 20 2.84 -17.89 39.29
C LEU A 20 2.94 -16.46 38.72
N VAL A 21 3.76 -15.61 39.33
CA VAL A 21 4.01 -14.24 38.83
C VAL A 21 4.72 -14.28 37.48
N ILE A 22 5.71 -15.15 37.29
CA ILE A 22 6.42 -15.30 36.01
C ILE A 22 5.45 -15.79 34.93
N VAL A 23 4.60 -16.78 35.22
CA VAL A 23 3.58 -17.27 34.27
C VAL A 23 2.59 -16.17 33.91
N ALA A 24 2.11 -15.40 34.89
CA ALA A 24 1.22 -14.27 34.65
C ALA A 24 1.90 -13.17 33.79
N LEU A 25 3.18 -12.87 34.06
CA LEU A 25 3.98 -11.94 33.27
C LEU A 25 4.21 -12.45 31.84
N LEU A 26 4.40 -13.76 31.64
CA LEU A 26 4.52 -14.37 30.31
C LEU A 26 3.19 -14.30 29.54
N ILE A 27 2.06 -14.54 30.20
CA ILE A 27 0.72 -14.40 29.59
C ILE A 27 0.47 -12.94 29.20
N MET A 28 0.77 -11.99 30.10
CA MET A 28 0.64 -10.55 29.85
C MET A 28 1.56 -10.08 28.73
N ALA A 29 2.81 -10.53 28.69
CA ALA A 29 3.74 -10.25 27.60
C ALA A 29 3.23 -10.83 26.27
N ARG A 30 2.60 -12.00 26.29
CA ARG A 30 1.99 -12.62 25.11
C ARG A 30 0.77 -11.83 24.60
N MET A 31 -0.05 -11.30 25.50
CA MET A 31 -1.19 -10.44 25.12
C MET A 31 -0.73 -9.07 24.63
N ALA A 32 0.29 -8.47 25.25
CA ALA A 32 0.87 -7.20 24.83
C ALA A 32 1.51 -7.29 23.43
N TRP A 33 2.17 -8.41 23.10
CA TRP A 33 2.69 -8.67 21.74
C TRP A 33 1.60 -9.10 20.74
N GLY A 34 0.46 -9.60 21.20
CA GLY A 34 -0.67 -9.99 20.35
C GLY A 34 -1.57 -8.84 19.90
N LEU A 35 -1.34 -7.62 20.41
CA LEU A 35 -2.08 -6.40 20.06
C LEU A 35 -1.46 -5.61 18.90
N ASP A 36 -0.41 -6.15 18.27
CA ASP A 36 -0.01 -5.68 16.95
C ASP A 36 -1.12 -6.10 15.98
N THR A 37 -2.04 -5.19 15.67
CA THR A 37 -3.03 -5.36 14.60
C THR A 37 -2.28 -5.31 13.27
N GLN A 38 -1.52 -6.37 13.01
CA GLN A 38 -0.76 -6.56 11.80
C GLN A 38 -1.73 -6.49 10.63
N ASP A 39 -1.57 -5.40 9.88
CA ASP A 39 -2.12 -5.08 8.57
C ASP A 39 -3.48 -5.71 8.24
N ILE A 40 -4.51 -4.87 8.14
CA ILE A 40 -5.71 -5.20 7.39
C ILE A 40 -5.27 -5.42 5.94
N VAL A 41 -4.92 -6.67 5.60
CA VAL A 41 -4.67 -7.07 4.23
C VAL A 41 -6.05 -7.12 3.58
N VAL A 42 -6.32 -6.15 2.70
CA VAL A 42 -7.52 -6.15 1.87
C VAL A 42 -7.40 -7.31 0.87
N GLU A 43 -7.72 -8.50 1.34
CA GLU A 43 -7.80 -9.72 0.55
C GLU A 43 -9.06 -9.65 -0.32
N TRP A 44 -8.89 -9.86 -1.62
CA TRP A 44 -10.01 -9.91 -2.54
C TRP A 44 -10.85 -11.15 -2.29
N THR A 45 -12.08 -10.95 -1.81
CA THR A 45 -13.04 -12.05 -1.61
C THR A 45 -13.34 -12.75 -2.93
N GLN A 46 -13.70 -14.04 -2.87
CA GLN A 46 -14.02 -14.81 -4.08
C GLN A 46 -15.22 -14.22 -4.85
N ALA A 47 -16.18 -13.63 -4.14
CA ALA A 47 -17.26 -12.87 -4.74
C ALA A 47 -16.77 -11.59 -5.45
N GLY A 48 -15.84 -10.84 -4.84
CA GLY A 48 -15.24 -9.65 -5.43
C GLY A 48 -14.45 -9.96 -6.71
N LYS A 49 -13.70 -11.07 -6.74
CA LYS A 49 -13.00 -11.54 -7.94
C LYS A 49 -13.95 -11.85 -9.10
N ARG A 50 -15.08 -12.50 -8.83
CA ARG A 50 -16.11 -12.79 -9.85
C ARG A 50 -16.71 -11.50 -10.42
N LEU A 51 -17.12 -10.58 -9.55
CA LEU A 51 -17.68 -9.29 -9.97
C LEU A 51 -16.68 -8.48 -10.82
N ALA A 52 -15.40 -8.50 -10.45
CA ALA A 52 -14.35 -7.85 -11.21
C ALA A 52 -14.15 -8.47 -12.60
N GLN A 53 -14.18 -9.80 -12.70
CA GLN A 53 -14.12 -10.51 -13.97
C GLN A 53 -15.33 -10.18 -14.86
N GLU A 54 -16.54 -10.17 -14.30
CA GLU A 54 -17.76 -9.79 -15.00
C GLU A 54 -17.68 -8.35 -15.51
N ARG A 55 -17.23 -7.40 -14.69
CA ARG A 55 -17.06 -6.00 -15.10
C ARG A 55 -16.04 -5.86 -16.22
N ALA A 56 -14.91 -6.55 -16.11
CA ALA A 56 -13.88 -6.55 -17.14
C ALA A 56 -14.37 -7.15 -18.46
N ALA A 57 -15.21 -8.19 -18.41
CA ALA A 57 -15.80 -8.83 -19.58
C ALA A 57 -16.90 -7.98 -20.25
N ASN A 58 -17.77 -7.38 -19.45
CA ASN A 58 -18.97 -6.70 -19.94
C ASN A 58 -18.70 -5.27 -20.42
N TRP A 59 -17.68 -4.60 -19.87
CA TRP A 59 -17.43 -3.18 -20.17
C TRP A 59 -16.27 -3.00 -21.15
N LYS A 60 -16.50 -2.17 -22.17
CA LYS A 60 -15.49 -1.79 -23.15
C LYS A 60 -14.69 -0.58 -22.67
N ALA A 61 -13.37 -0.75 -22.59
CA ALA A 61 -12.46 0.35 -22.30
C ALA A 61 -12.35 1.28 -23.51
N LYS A 62 -12.15 2.58 -23.26
CA LYS A 62 -11.77 3.54 -24.31
C LYS A 62 -10.27 3.43 -24.53
N ASP A 63 -9.88 2.84 -25.64
CA ASP A 63 -8.48 2.54 -25.97
C ASP A 63 -8.06 3.35 -27.21
N GLU A 64 -8.28 4.66 -27.14
CA GLU A 64 -8.06 5.57 -28.26
C GLU A 64 -6.72 6.28 -28.07
N MET A 65 -5.77 5.95 -28.92
CA MET A 65 -4.48 6.62 -29.03
C MET A 65 -4.46 7.55 -30.23
N VAL A 66 -3.75 8.66 -30.12
CA VAL A 66 -3.55 9.61 -31.21
C VAL A 66 -2.07 9.76 -31.52
N LEU A 67 -1.75 9.82 -32.82
CA LEU A 67 -0.40 10.11 -33.29
C LEU A 67 -0.09 11.59 -33.13
N VAL A 68 0.95 11.90 -32.36
CA VAL A 68 1.57 13.21 -32.30
C VAL A 68 2.72 13.24 -33.31
N PRO A 69 2.67 14.11 -34.34
CA PRO A 69 3.70 14.16 -35.36
C PRO A 69 5.04 14.68 -34.80
N ALA A 70 6.14 14.26 -35.43
CA ALA A 70 7.48 14.73 -35.08
C ALA A 70 7.58 16.25 -35.26
N GLY A 71 8.22 16.93 -34.31
CA GLY A 71 8.30 18.38 -34.36
C GLY A 71 9.11 19.02 -33.24
N GLY A 72 9.45 20.28 -33.46
CA GLY A 72 10.06 21.13 -32.46
C GLY A 72 9.04 21.95 -31.69
N PHE A 73 9.02 21.89 -30.37
CA PHE A 73 8.16 22.72 -29.52
C PHE A 73 8.93 23.39 -28.38
N LEU A 74 8.33 24.42 -27.76
CA LEU A 74 8.87 25.09 -26.59
C LEU A 74 8.37 24.37 -25.32
N MET A 75 9.29 23.74 -24.59
CA MET A 75 9.00 23.06 -23.33
C MET A 75 9.41 23.95 -22.15
N GLY A 76 8.60 23.92 -21.08
CA GLY A 76 8.80 24.73 -19.88
C GLY A 76 8.18 26.12 -20.00
N SER A 77 8.33 26.90 -18.93
CA SER A 77 7.75 28.24 -18.79
C SER A 77 8.82 29.32 -18.82
N ASP A 78 8.45 30.57 -19.10
CA ASP A 78 9.29 31.75 -18.85
C ASP A 78 8.69 32.52 -17.69
N LYS A 79 9.50 32.85 -16.67
CA LYS A 79 9.08 33.58 -15.49
C LYS A 79 8.54 34.99 -15.80
N LYS A 80 8.90 35.53 -16.96
CA LYS A 80 8.35 36.80 -17.47
C LYS A 80 6.89 36.66 -17.92
N THR A 81 6.50 35.49 -18.41
CA THR A 81 5.15 35.21 -18.94
C THR A 81 4.28 34.50 -17.91
N ASP A 82 4.85 33.58 -17.13
CA ASP A 82 4.20 32.86 -16.04
C ASP A 82 4.92 33.12 -14.72
N ARG A 83 4.33 33.99 -13.90
CA ARG A 83 4.91 34.38 -12.60
C ARG A 83 4.78 33.29 -11.54
N ASN A 84 3.88 32.32 -11.73
CA ASN A 84 3.63 31.22 -10.80
C ASN A 84 4.41 29.96 -11.14
N ALA A 85 5.13 29.95 -12.28
CA ALA A 85 5.96 28.81 -12.68
C ALA A 85 6.96 28.42 -11.58
N TYR A 86 6.94 27.15 -11.21
CA TYR A 86 7.89 26.59 -10.26
C TYR A 86 9.31 26.56 -10.85
N ARG A 87 10.33 26.50 -9.98
CA ARG A 87 11.73 26.45 -10.42
C ARG A 87 12.04 25.27 -11.34
N SER A 88 11.31 24.16 -11.20
CA SER A 88 11.43 22.94 -12.02
C SER A 88 10.85 23.08 -13.43
N GLU A 89 9.99 24.08 -13.67
CA GLU A 89 9.37 24.32 -14.97
C GLU A 89 10.20 25.27 -15.85
N LEU A 90 11.27 25.84 -15.30
CA LEU A 90 12.17 26.80 -15.94
C LEU A 90 13.50 26.11 -16.35
N PRO A 91 14.20 26.60 -17.39
CA PRO A 91 13.78 27.64 -18.33
C PRO A 91 13.00 27.05 -19.52
N GLN A 92 12.25 27.90 -20.19
CA GLN A 92 11.70 27.57 -21.49
C GLN A 92 12.81 27.29 -22.51
N ARG A 93 12.73 26.14 -23.21
CA ARG A 93 13.70 25.74 -24.23
C ARG A 93 13.03 25.06 -25.42
N ARG A 94 13.61 25.20 -26.61
CA ARG A 94 13.15 24.51 -27.82
C ARG A 94 13.69 23.08 -27.84
N ILE A 95 12.79 22.10 -27.95
CA ILE A 95 13.09 20.67 -27.96
C ILE A 95 12.48 20.06 -29.21
N TYR A 96 13.20 19.13 -29.84
CA TYR A 96 12.68 18.29 -30.90
C TYR A 96 12.30 16.92 -30.33
N VAL A 97 11.12 16.42 -30.70
CA VAL A 97 10.65 15.08 -30.34
C VAL A 97 10.17 14.38 -31.60
N ASP A 98 10.53 13.11 -31.74
CA ASP A 98 10.09 12.25 -32.83
C ASP A 98 8.58 11.97 -32.73
N ALA A 99 7.98 11.40 -33.78
CA ALA A 99 6.57 11.05 -33.75
C ALA A 99 6.30 9.95 -32.72
N PHE A 100 5.25 10.11 -31.91
CA PHE A 100 4.85 9.13 -30.89
C PHE A 100 3.32 9.09 -30.78
N GLU A 101 2.80 8.00 -30.22
CA GLU A 101 1.39 7.87 -29.91
C GLU A 101 1.16 8.12 -28.41
N ILE A 102 0.06 8.80 -28.08
CA ILE A 102 -0.36 9.03 -26.70
C ILE A 102 -1.85 8.76 -26.55
N ASP A 103 -2.25 8.28 -25.37
CA ASP A 103 -3.65 8.08 -25.04
C ASP A 103 -4.40 9.42 -25.05
N THR A 104 -5.56 9.45 -25.70
CA THR A 104 -6.45 10.62 -25.71
C THR A 104 -7.08 10.87 -24.33
N TYR A 105 -7.17 9.82 -23.50
CA TYR A 105 -7.79 9.85 -22.18
C TYR A 105 -6.88 9.23 -21.13
N GLU A 106 -7.02 9.68 -19.89
CA GLU A 106 -6.35 9.03 -18.76
C GLU A 106 -6.79 7.57 -18.59
N VAL A 107 -5.87 6.74 -18.07
CA VAL A 107 -6.12 5.32 -17.81
C VAL A 107 -7.31 5.17 -16.87
N THR A 108 -8.37 4.55 -17.37
CA THR A 108 -9.59 4.32 -16.60
C THR A 108 -9.42 3.21 -15.57
N ASN A 109 -10.20 3.26 -14.49
CA ASN A 109 -10.26 2.18 -13.50
C ASN A 109 -10.55 0.81 -14.11
N LEU A 110 -11.28 0.77 -15.22
CA LEU A 110 -11.57 -0.46 -15.95
C LEU A 110 -10.33 -1.02 -16.66
N GLN A 111 -9.54 -0.17 -17.33
CA GLN A 111 -8.27 -0.58 -17.95
C GLN A 111 -7.29 -1.08 -16.89
N TYR A 112 -7.19 -0.34 -15.78
CA TYR A 112 -6.36 -0.76 -14.65
C TYR A 112 -6.82 -2.09 -14.05
N LEU A 113 -8.14 -2.30 -13.91
CA LEU A 113 -8.71 -3.57 -13.45
C LEU A 113 -8.35 -4.73 -14.39
N LYS A 114 -8.45 -4.54 -15.70
CA LYS A 114 -8.06 -5.54 -16.70
C LYS A 114 -6.57 -5.89 -16.58
N PHE A 115 -5.71 -4.89 -16.39
CA PHE A 115 -4.28 -5.07 -16.16
C PHE A 115 -3.99 -5.91 -14.90
N ILE A 116 -4.64 -5.61 -13.79
CA ILE A 116 -4.48 -6.36 -12.52
C ILE A 116 -4.88 -7.82 -12.73
N LEU A 117 -6.04 -8.07 -13.33
CA LEU A 117 -6.54 -9.43 -13.57
C LEU A 117 -5.63 -10.22 -14.51
N ALA A 118 -5.05 -9.57 -15.52
CA ALA A 118 -4.14 -10.20 -16.48
C ALA A 118 -2.75 -10.50 -15.89
N THR A 119 -2.24 -9.62 -15.01
CA THR A 119 -0.88 -9.75 -14.44
C THR A 119 -0.85 -10.45 -13.10
N GLY A 120 -2.00 -10.69 -12.46
CA GLY A 120 -2.09 -11.27 -11.12
C GLY A 120 -1.51 -10.37 -10.03
N ARG A 121 -1.30 -9.08 -10.32
CA ARG A 121 -0.79 -8.11 -9.33
C ARG A 121 -1.85 -7.83 -8.26
N LYS A 122 -1.40 -7.38 -7.08
CA LYS A 122 -2.32 -6.85 -6.07
C LYS A 122 -2.77 -5.44 -6.50
N PRO A 123 -4.08 -5.13 -6.42
CA PRO A 123 -4.55 -3.77 -6.66
C PRO A 123 -3.88 -2.81 -5.68
N GLN A 124 -3.53 -1.63 -6.17
CA GLN A 124 -3.13 -0.55 -5.27
C GLN A 124 -4.34 -0.18 -4.42
N CYS A 125 -4.26 -0.47 -3.13
CA CYS A 125 -5.18 0.10 -2.15
C CYS A 125 -4.70 1.53 -1.93
N ASP A 126 -5.51 2.51 -2.30
CA ASP A 126 -5.22 3.90 -1.97
C ASP A 126 -5.08 3.99 -0.44
N ARG A 127 -3.92 4.45 0.02
CA ARG A 127 -3.60 4.61 1.44
C ARG A 127 -3.62 6.11 1.70
N SER A 128 -4.80 6.70 1.62
CA SER A 128 -5.09 8.09 1.99
C SER A 128 -5.27 8.21 3.50
#